data_AF-A0A2E0UUD6-F1
#
_entry.id   AF-A0A2E0UUD6-F1
#
_cell.length_a   1.000
_cell.length_b   1.000
_cell.length_c   1.000
_cell.angle_alpha   90.00
_cell.angle_beta   90.00
_cell.angle_gamma   90.00
#
_symmetry.space_group_name_H-M   'P 1'
#
loop_
_entity.id
_entity.type
_entity.pdbx_description
1 polymer ?
#
loop_
_entity_poly.entity_id
_entity_poly.type
_entity_poly.pdbx_seq_one_letter_code
_entity_poly.pdbx_strand_id
1 'polypeptide(L)'
;METISNKLIAAGILAVLTLISGMMVSRSGKPLNIWLVTLHKLIAVAGVVLIVIIVNQLFKSADGKTIVTIGLMTISAILFLALIATGAFLTREEMELPAFVLKIHQVVPLLALASSSLTVYLLLPNKG
;
A
#
# COMPACT_ATOMS: atom_id res chain seq x y z
N MET A 1 12.73 15.22 12.16
CA MET A 1 12.89 14.76 10.75
C MET A 1 13.51 13.37 10.67
N GLU A 2 14.54 13.05 11.44
CA GLU A 2 15.19 11.73 11.47
C GLU A 2 14.20 10.56 11.69
N THR A 3 13.28 10.70 12.65
CA THR A 3 12.25 9.68 12.92
C THR A 3 11.31 9.45 11.73
N ILE A 4 10.96 10.49 10.97
CA ILE A 4 10.09 10.35 9.78
C ILE A 4 10.87 9.70 8.64
N SER A 5 12.14 10.07 8.45
CA SER A 5 13.02 9.44 7.47
C SER A 5 13.15 7.93 7.70
N ASN A 6 13.36 7.50 8.94
CA ASN A 6 13.47 6.08 9.27
C ASN A 6 12.15 5.33 9.00
N LYS A 7 11.01 5.96 9.29
CA LYS A 7 9.69 5.40 8.96
C LYS A 7 9.48 5.30 7.45
N LEU A 8 9.93 6.27 6.66
CA LEU A 8 9.85 6.23 5.20
C LEU A 8 10.70 5.10 4.62
N ILE A 9 11.92 4.92 5.11
CA ILE A 9 12.78 3.79 4.73
C ILE A 9 12.09 2.47 5.07
N ALA A 10 11.57 2.34 6.28
CA ALA A 10 10.84 1.14 6.71
C ALA A 10 9.58 0.89 5.85
N ALA A 11 8.81 1.94 5.50
CA ALA A 11 7.64 1.83 4.63
C ALA A 11 8.04 1.37 3.22
N GLY A 12 9.14 1.89 2.67
CA GLY A 12 9.69 1.45 1.39
C GLY A 12 10.12 -0.02 1.42
N ILE A 13 10.80 -0.46 2.48
CA ILE A 13 11.17 -1.86 2.67
C ILE A 13 9.91 -2.75 2.74
N LEU A 14 8.91 -2.37 3.55
CA LEU A 14 7.65 -3.11 3.65
C LEU A 14 6.91 -3.17 2.31
N ALA A 15 6.92 -2.10 1.52
CA ALA A 15 6.32 -2.10 0.19
C ALA A 15 7.02 -3.08 -0.75
N VAL A 16 8.36 -3.09 -0.78
CA VAL A 16 9.14 -4.05 -1.57
C VAL A 16 8.88 -5.50 -1.12
N LEU A 17 8.90 -5.76 0.18
CA LEU A 17 8.60 -7.08 0.73
C LEU A 17 7.17 -7.53 0.40
N THR A 18 6.21 -6.61 0.42
CA THR A 18 4.82 -6.89 0.02
C THR A 18 4.74 -7.30 -1.45
N LEU A 19 5.43 -6.59 -2.35
CA LEU A 19 5.45 -6.92 -3.78
C LEU A 19 6.13 -8.26 -4.06
N ILE A 20 7.29 -8.51 -3.44
CA ILE A 20 8.04 -9.77 -3.59
C ILE A 20 7.18 -10.94 -3.09
N SER A 21 6.65 -10.84 -1.86
CA SER A 21 5.79 -11.89 -1.32
C SER A 21 4.52 -12.10 -2.14
N GLY A 22 3.90 -11.04 -2.66
CA GLY A 22 2.72 -11.15 -3.54
C GLY A 22 3.03 -11.87 -4.86
N MET A 23 4.22 -11.63 -5.42
CA MET A 23 4.71 -12.35 -6.59
C MET A 23 4.95 -13.84 -6.28
N MET A 24 5.53 -14.14 -5.12
CA MET A 24 5.69 -15.53 -4.65
C MET A 24 4.33 -16.22 -4.51
N VAL A 25 3.33 -15.55 -3.92
CA VAL A 25 1.95 -16.08 -3.80
C VAL A 25 1.39 -16.38 -5.18
N SER A 26 1.52 -15.45 -6.12
CA SER A 26 1.03 -15.62 -7.50
C SER A 26 1.66 -16.79 -8.24
N ARG A 27 2.90 -17.16 -7.90
CA ARG A 27 3.64 -18.28 -8.53
C ARG A 27 3.48 -19.62 -7.81
N SER A 28 2.91 -19.64 -6.61
CA SER A 28 2.82 -20.86 -5.78
C SER A 28 1.78 -21.87 -6.26
N GLY A 29 0.94 -21.49 -7.23
CA GLY A 29 -0.17 -22.34 -7.69
C GLY A 29 -1.27 -22.49 -6.63
N LYS A 30 -2.30 -23.28 -6.96
CA LYS A 30 -3.35 -23.68 -6.02
C LYS A 30 -3.12 -25.14 -5.55
N PRO A 31 -3.42 -25.48 -4.28
CA PRO A 31 -3.95 -24.60 -3.24
C PRO A 31 -2.89 -23.61 -2.73
N LEU A 32 -3.33 -22.42 -2.31
CA LEU A 32 -2.48 -21.35 -1.83
C LEU A 32 -1.77 -21.76 -0.54
N ASN A 33 -0.47 -21.48 -0.46
CA ASN A 33 0.28 -21.67 0.77
C ASN A 33 -0.17 -20.65 1.84
N ILE A 34 -0.86 -21.14 2.88
CA ILE A 34 -1.44 -20.32 3.94
C ILE A 34 -0.41 -19.44 4.65
N TRP A 35 0.80 -19.93 4.87
CA TRP A 35 1.87 -19.18 5.53
C TRP A 35 2.33 -18.00 4.67
N LEU A 36 2.51 -18.25 3.38
CA LEU A 36 2.94 -17.23 2.43
C LEU A 36 1.88 -16.13 2.27
N VAL A 37 0.60 -16.50 2.16
CA VAL A 37 -0.53 -15.55 2.09
C VAL A 37 -0.65 -14.75 3.38
N THR A 38 -0.48 -15.39 4.54
CA THR A 38 -0.55 -14.73 5.84
C THR A 38 0.58 -13.71 5.99
N LEU A 39 1.81 -14.09 5.68
CA LEU A 39 2.96 -13.18 5.70
C LEU A 39 2.76 -12.00 4.76
N HIS A 40 2.34 -12.25 3.52
CA HIS A 40 2.06 -11.19 2.54
C HIS A 40 1.05 -10.17 3.09
N LYS A 41 -0.06 -10.63 3.67
CA LYS A 41 -1.10 -9.76 4.24
C LYS A 41 -0.59 -8.98 5.45
N LEU A 42 0.14 -9.62 6.37
CA LEU A 42 0.65 -8.95 7.56
C LEU A 42 1.67 -7.86 7.20
N ILE A 43 2.58 -8.15 6.27
CA ILE A 43 3.56 -7.16 5.77
C ILE A 43 2.82 -6.01 5.05
N ALA A 44 1.82 -6.31 4.22
CA ALA A 44 1.02 -5.31 3.53
C ALA A 44 0.29 -4.38 4.51
N VAL A 45 -0.40 -4.95 5.50
CA VAL A 45 -1.13 -4.18 6.52
C VAL A 45 -0.17 -3.34 7.35
N ALA A 46 0.98 -3.88 7.76
CA ALA A 46 2.01 -3.12 8.46
C ALA A 46 2.49 -1.91 7.63
N GLY A 47 2.69 -2.11 6.32
CA GLY A 47 3.05 -1.04 5.38
C GLY A 47 1.98 0.04 5.30
N VAL A 48 0.70 -0.33 5.15
CA VAL A 48 -0.42 0.61 5.10
C VAL A 48 -0.53 1.41 6.40
N VAL A 49 -0.45 0.75 7.56
CA VAL A 49 -0.48 1.43 8.87
C VAL A 49 0.66 2.42 9.00
N LEU A 50 1.88 2.04 8.59
CA LEU A 50 3.03 2.92 8.66
C LEU A 50 2.89 4.14 7.74
N ILE A 51 2.37 3.97 6.52
CA ILE A 51 2.06 5.09 5.61
C ILE A 51 1.02 6.03 6.22
N VAL A 52 -0.05 5.49 6.83
CA VAL A 52 -1.06 6.31 7.53
C VAL A 52 -0.43 7.11 8.66
N ILE A 53 0.47 6.52 9.45
CA ILE A 53 1.21 7.23 10.52
C ILE A 53 2.06 8.36 9.93
N ILE A 54 2.83 8.09 8.87
CA ILE A 54 3.70 9.07 8.22
C ILE A 54 2.88 10.25 7.68
N VAL A 55 1.83 9.96 6.92
CA VAL A 55 0.95 10.97 6.32
C VAL A 55 0.27 11.80 7.41
N ASN A 56 -0.24 11.17 8.47
CA ASN A 56 -0.86 11.91 9.58
C ASN A 56 0.12 12.82 10.31
N GLN A 57 1.38 12.40 10.48
CA GLN A 57 2.41 13.23 11.10
C GLN A 57 2.75 14.43 10.21
N LEU A 58 2.99 14.20 8.92
CA LEU A 58 3.33 15.26 7.98
C LEU A 58 2.17 16.23 7.74
N PHE A 59 0.93 15.72 7.64
CA PHE A 59 -0.27 16.53 7.42
C PHE A 59 -0.60 17.48 8.59
N LYS A 60 -0.19 17.13 9.82
CA LYS A 60 -0.33 18.02 10.99
C LYS A 60 0.70 19.14 11.01
N SER A 61 1.85 18.94 10.39
CA SER A 61 2.95 19.92 10.36
C SER A 61 3.03 20.74 9.07
N ALA A 62 2.23 20.40 8.04
CA ALA A 62 2.27 21.08 6.76
C ALA A 62 1.36 22.33 6.78
N ASP A 63 1.97 23.49 6.56
CA ASP A 63 1.24 24.71 6.20
C ASP A 63 0.73 24.60 4.75
N GLY A 64 -0.53 24.97 4.51
CA GLY A 64 -1.09 24.99 3.14
C GLY A 64 -1.58 23.63 2.61
N LYS A 65 -2.54 23.01 3.30
CA LYS A 65 -3.27 21.83 2.82
C LYS A 65 -3.95 22.12 1.46
N THR A 66 -3.32 21.71 0.37
CA THR A 66 -3.87 21.93 -0.98
C THR A 66 -4.93 20.87 -1.33
N ILE A 67 -5.87 21.25 -2.20
CA ILE A 67 -6.87 20.32 -2.77
C ILE A 67 -6.18 19.12 -3.44
N VAL A 68 -5.03 19.35 -4.10
CA VAL A 68 -4.26 18.29 -4.76
C VAL A 68 -3.75 17.26 -3.74
N THR A 69 -3.18 17.71 -2.63
CA THR A 69 -2.69 16.82 -1.56
C THR A 69 -3.83 15.99 -0.97
N ILE A 70 -4.97 16.60 -0.68
CA ILE A 70 -6.15 15.89 -0.14
C ILE A 70 -6.66 14.87 -1.16
N GLY A 71 -6.75 15.24 -2.45
CA GLY A 71 -7.15 14.33 -3.52
C GLY A 71 -6.25 13.10 -3.62
N LEU A 72 -4.93 13.26 -3.55
CA LEU A 72 -3.97 12.16 -3.58
C LEU A 72 -4.05 11.25 -2.34
N MET A 73 -4.33 11.81 -1.15
CA MET A 73 -4.60 11.03 0.05
C MET A 73 -5.84 10.16 -0.12
N THR A 74 -6.94 10.74 -0.64
CA THR A 74 -8.19 10.00 -0.89
C THR A 74 -7.99 8.91 -1.93
N ILE A 75 -7.30 9.20 -3.03
CA ILE A 75 -6.96 8.20 -4.06
C ILE A 75 -6.13 7.07 -3.46
N SER A 76 -5.09 7.37 -2.69
CA SER A 76 -4.25 6.36 -2.05
C SER A 76 -5.06 5.47 -1.10
N ALA A 77 -5.96 6.06 -0.31
CA ALA A 77 -6.85 5.30 0.59
C ALA A 77 -7.76 4.35 -0.19
N ILE A 78 -8.40 4.81 -1.27
CA ILE A 78 -9.25 3.98 -2.12
C ILE A 78 -8.45 2.83 -2.75
N LEU A 79 -7.23 3.11 -3.24
CA LEU A 79 -6.37 2.09 -3.84
C LEU A 79 -5.96 1.02 -2.81
N PHE A 80 -5.57 1.41 -1.59
CA PHE A 80 -5.27 0.43 -0.54
C PHE A 80 -6.48 -0.40 -0.12
N LEU A 81 -7.67 0.22 -0.03
CA LEU A 81 -8.91 -0.51 0.23
C LEU A 81 -9.22 -1.51 -0.89
N ALA A 82 -9.04 -1.12 -2.14
CA ALA A 82 -9.19 -2.01 -3.29
C ALA A 82 -8.20 -3.19 -3.21
N LEU A 83 -6.95 -2.97 -2.80
CA LEU A 83 -5.96 -4.05 -2.61
C LEU A 83 -6.35 -5.02 -1.51
N ILE A 84 -6.79 -4.51 -0.37
CA ILE A 84 -7.23 -5.36 0.76
C ILE A 84 -8.46 -6.18 0.36
N ALA A 85 -9.45 -5.55 -0.26
CA ALA A 85 -10.66 -6.23 -0.71
C ALA A 85 -10.37 -7.30 -1.76
N THR A 86 -9.64 -6.95 -2.83
CA THR A 86 -9.27 -7.91 -3.89
C THR A 86 -8.38 -9.03 -3.36
N GLY A 87 -7.43 -8.76 -2.47
CA GLY A 87 -6.60 -9.78 -1.83
C GLY A 87 -7.40 -10.72 -0.92
N ALA A 88 -8.40 -10.20 -0.20
CA ALA A 88 -9.31 -11.00 0.60
C ALA A 88 -10.15 -11.94 -0.27
N PHE A 89 -10.69 -11.45 -1.40
CA PHE A 89 -11.41 -12.28 -2.35
C PHE A 89 -10.50 -13.36 -2.97
N LEU A 90 -9.31 -12.99 -3.43
CA LEU A 90 -8.37 -13.94 -4.08
C LEU A 90 -7.88 -15.06 -3.15
N THR A 91 -8.01 -14.90 -1.82
CA THR A 91 -7.68 -15.97 -0.86
C THR A 91 -8.80 -17.02 -0.74
N ARG A 92 -10.04 -16.70 -1.14
CA ARG A 92 -11.17 -17.63 -1.07
C ARG A 92 -11.18 -18.50 -2.32
N GLU A 93 -10.60 -19.69 -2.22
CA GLU A 93 -10.47 -20.60 -3.36
C GLU A 93 -11.81 -21.07 -3.93
N GLU A 94 -12.84 -21.14 -3.09
CA GLU A 94 -14.20 -21.55 -3.48
C GLU A 94 -14.96 -20.47 -4.27
N MET A 95 -14.45 -19.23 -4.30
CA MET A 95 -15.08 -18.17 -5.10
C MET A 95 -14.60 -18.22 -6.55
N GLU A 96 -15.53 -18.43 -7.48
CA GLU A 96 -15.31 -18.26 -8.91
C GLU A 96 -15.20 -16.76 -9.26
N LEU A 97 -14.03 -16.18 -9.00
CA LEU A 97 -13.79 -14.78 -9.24
C LEU A 97 -13.43 -14.53 -10.71
N PRO A 98 -13.96 -13.46 -11.32
CA PRO A 98 -13.53 -13.04 -12.64
C PRO A 98 -12.02 -12.74 -12.69
N ALA A 99 -11.37 -13.07 -13.80
CA ALA A 99 -9.93 -12.85 -13.98
C ALA A 99 -9.50 -11.38 -13.81
N PHE A 100 -10.42 -10.42 -13.98
CA PHE A 100 -10.12 -9.01 -13.77
C PHE A 100 -9.80 -8.70 -12.30
N VAL A 101 -10.31 -9.45 -11.32
CA VAL A 101 -10.01 -9.22 -9.88
C VAL A 101 -8.53 -9.40 -9.59
N LEU A 102 -7.92 -10.45 -10.17
CA LEU A 102 -6.48 -10.67 -10.08
C LEU A 102 -5.69 -9.56 -10.79
N LYS A 103 -6.12 -9.14 -11.99
CA LYS A 103 -5.47 -8.04 -12.71
C LYS A 103 -5.50 -6.74 -11.92
N ILE A 104 -6.63 -6.40 -11.28
CA ILE A 104 -6.73 -5.25 -10.38
C ILE A 104 -5.70 -5.39 -9.25
N HIS A 105 -5.66 -6.54 -8.57
CA HIS A 105 -4.71 -6.76 -7.46
C HIS A 105 -3.23 -6.72 -7.89
N GLN A 106 -2.93 -6.97 -9.16
CA GLN A 106 -1.57 -6.89 -9.72
C GLN A 106 -1.17 -5.47 -10.15
N VAL A 107 -2.12 -4.66 -10.66
CA VAL A 107 -1.84 -3.31 -11.18
C VAL A 107 -1.97 -2.23 -10.11
N VAL A 108 -3.00 -2.32 -9.27
CA VAL A 108 -3.28 -1.33 -8.22
C VAL A 108 -2.14 -1.12 -7.22
N PRO A 109 -1.26 -2.10 -6.87
CA PRO A 109 -0.14 -1.84 -5.98
C PRO A 109 0.80 -0.76 -6.50
N LEU A 110 1.03 -0.71 -7.82
CA LEU A 110 1.89 0.30 -8.45
C LEU A 110 1.26 1.69 -8.39
N LEU A 111 -0.06 1.77 -8.61
CA LEU A 111 -0.80 3.02 -8.49
C LEU A 111 -0.81 3.52 -7.05
N ALA A 112 -1.03 2.63 -6.08
CA ALA A 112 -1.02 2.96 -4.65
C ALA A 112 0.37 3.45 -4.20
N LEU A 113 1.44 2.82 -4.70
CA LEU A 113 2.82 3.22 -4.42
C LEU A 113 3.14 4.60 -5.01
N ALA A 114 2.73 4.86 -6.26
CA ALA A 114 2.91 6.15 -6.91
C ALA A 114 2.13 7.26 -6.19
N SER A 115 0.85 7.05 -5.90
CA SER A 115 -0.01 8.06 -5.26
C SER A 115 0.43 8.37 -3.82
N SER A 116 0.83 7.34 -3.06
CA SER A 116 1.31 7.51 -1.69
C SER A 116 2.68 8.20 -1.65
N SER A 117 3.57 7.88 -2.58
CA SER A 117 4.87 8.55 -2.70
C SER A 117 4.72 10.03 -3.04
N LEU A 118 3.81 10.36 -3.97
CA LEU A 118 3.51 11.75 -4.32
C LEU A 118 2.85 12.50 -3.14
N THR A 119 1.95 11.85 -2.41
CA THR A 119 1.33 12.39 -1.20
C THR A 119 2.40 12.76 -0.16
N VAL A 120 3.32 11.84 0.12
CA VAL A 120 4.43 12.08 1.04
C VAL A 120 5.29 13.23 0.55
N TYR A 121 5.69 13.23 -0.72
CA TYR A 121 6.54 14.28 -1.31
C TYR A 121 5.93 15.68 -1.13
N LEU A 122 4.63 15.84 -1.42
CA LEU A 122 3.94 17.12 -1.28
C LEU A 122 3.76 17.58 0.17
N LEU A 123 3.80 16.63 1.13
CA LEU A 123 3.67 16.93 2.55
C LEU A 123 5.03 17.12 3.24
N LEU A 124 6.15 16.87 2.55
CA LEU A 124 7.47 17.16 3.10
C LEU A 124 7.62 18.69 3.22
N PRO A 125 8.12 19.19 4.37
CA PRO A 125 8.37 20.61 4.53
C PRO A 125 9.31 21.12 3.44
N ASN A 126 8.91 22.17 2.72
CA ASN A 126 9.77 22.83 1.77
C ASN A 126 10.92 23.48 2.55
N LYS A 127 12.17 23.09 2.27
CA LYS A 127 13.33 23.83 2.79
C LYS A 127 13.48 25.09 1.93
N GLY A 128 12.61 26.07 2.16
CA GLY A 128 12.77 27.45 1.68
C GLY A 128 13.71 28.20 2.60
#